data_AF-A0A149VUZ8-F1
#
_entry.id   AF-A0A149VUZ8-F1
#
_cell.length_a   1.000
_cell.length_b   1.000
_cell.length_c   1.000
_cell.angle_alpha   90.00
_cell.angle_beta   90.00
_cell.angle_gamma   90.00
#
_symmetry.space_group_name_H-M   'P 1'
#
loop_
_entity.id
_entity.type
_entity.pdbx_description
1 polymer ?
#
loop_
_entity_poly.entity_id
_entity_poly.type
_entity_poly.pdbx_seq_one_letter_code
_entity_poly.pdbx_strand_id
1 'polypeptide(L)'
;MLEFIIEKLISLLGPIATLSKDKRELKDNALHSVSTALRETQLYYRDLGKGKERNMDIEAQLAKYWSAAAIPLRHIDEELAMACEHKAEYWVNPEQWSDEEIVRLGIKLEDVSKAYRDLAMPKFSKASRVART
;
A
#
# COMPACT_ATOMS: atom_id res chain seq x y z
N MET A 1 -43.77 21.27 -0.09
CA MET A 1 -42.95 20.46 0.85
C MET A 1 -42.14 19.39 0.11
N LEU A 2 -42.76 18.58 -0.76
CA LEU A 2 -42.07 17.54 -1.53
C LEU A 2 -41.02 18.11 -2.52
N GLU A 3 -41.36 19.18 -3.24
CA GLU A 3 -40.43 19.84 -4.18
C GLU A 3 -39.17 20.39 -3.48
N PHE A 4 -39.34 21.02 -2.31
CA PHE A 4 -38.22 21.49 -1.49
C PHE A 4 -37.28 20.35 -1.06
N ILE A 5 -37.84 19.18 -0.74
CA ILE A 5 -37.05 17.99 -0.39
C ILE A 5 -36.30 17.47 -1.63
N ILE A 6 -36.95 17.43 -2.80
CA ILE A 6 -36.34 16.98 -4.05
C ILE A 6 -35.19 17.90 -4.48
N GLU A 7 -35.38 19.23 -4.44
CA GLU A 7 -34.35 20.21 -4.76
C GLU A 7 -33.12 20.07 -3.84
N LYS A 8 -33.35 19.86 -2.54
CA LYS A 8 -32.27 19.61 -1.58
C LYS A 8 -31.50 18.33 -1.91
N LEU A 9 -32.19 17.23 -2.22
CA LEU A 9 -31.54 15.98 -2.62
C LEU A 9 -30.74 16.14 -3.92
N ILE A 10 -31.28 16.83 -4.92
CA ILE A 10 -30.57 17.10 -6.19
C ILE A 10 -29.31 17.95 -5.93
N SER A 11 -29.39 18.95 -5.05
CA SER A 11 -28.25 19.80 -4.69
C SER A 11 -27.10 19.04 -4.02
N LEU A 12 -27.39 17.88 -3.40
CA LEU A 12 -26.40 17.02 -2.76
C LEU A 12 -25.69 16.07 -3.75
N LEU A 13 -26.28 15.78 -4.91
CA LEU A 13 -25.72 14.84 -5.88
C LEU A 13 -24.33 15.28 -6.39
N GLY A 14 -24.16 16.58 -6.68
CA GLY A 14 -22.88 17.14 -7.13
C GLY A 14 -21.75 16.97 -6.10
N PRO A 15 -21.90 17.52 -4.88
CA PRO A 15 -20.92 17.34 -3.81
C PRO A 15 -20.60 15.88 -3.47
N ILE A 16 -21.61 15.00 -3.46
CA ILE A 16 -21.43 13.56 -3.21
C ILE A 16 -20.61 12.92 -4.33
N ALA A 17 -20.89 13.24 -5.59
CA ALA A 17 -20.14 12.72 -6.73
C ALA A 17 -18.67 13.15 -6.66
N THR A 18 -18.39 14.43 -6.38
CA THR A 18 -17.02 14.94 -6.21
C THR A 18 -16.30 14.24 -5.05
N LEU A 19 -16.91 14.15 -3.87
CA LEU A 19 -16.31 13.46 -2.72
C LEU A 19 -16.00 11.99 -3.02
N SER A 20 -16.87 11.32 -3.78
CA SER A 20 -16.64 9.92 -4.19
C SER A 20 -15.44 9.79 -5.15
N LYS A 21 -15.27 10.75 -6.04
CA LYS A 21 -14.16 10.82 -6.99
C LYS A 21 -12.85 11.07 -6.26
N ASP A 22 -12.81 12.06 -5.36
CA ASP A 22 -11.61 12.40 -4.58
C ASP A 22 -11.13 11.20 -3.74
N LYS A 23 -12.07 10.48 -3.11
CA LYS A 23 -11.76 9.25 -2.37
C LYS A 23 -11.19 8.14 -3.26
N ARG A 24 -11.68 8.03 -4.50
CA ARG A 24 -11.16 7.06 -5.47
C ARG A 24 -9.75 7.44 -5.90
N GLU A 25 -9.51 8.70 -6.25
CA GLU A 25 -8.18 9.18 -6.66
C GLU A 25 -7.15 9.04 -5.52
N LEU A 26 -7.54 9.39 -4.29
CA LEU A 26 -6.70 9.15 -3.09
C LEU A 26 -6.33 7.67 -2.94
N LYS A 27 -7.31 6.78 -3.13
CA LYS A 27 -7.08 5.34 -3.05
C LYS A 27 -6.15 4.85 -4.16
N ASP A 28 -6.40 5.25 -5.40
CA ASP A 28 -5.61 4.82 -6.56
C ASP A 28 -4.16 5.31 -6.45
N ASN A 29 -3.96 6.55 -5.98
CA ASN A 29 -2.63 7.11 -5.72
C ASN A 29 -1.88 6.32 -4.64
N ALA A 30 -2.53 6.00 -3.52
CA ALA A 30 -1.91 5.19 -2.46
C ALA A 30 -1.52 3.80 -2.96
N LEU A 31 -2.42 3.13 -3.68
CA LEU A 31 -2.15 1.81 -4.26
C LEU A 31 -1.04 1.86 -5.30
N HIS A 32 -0.96 2.93 -6.09
CA HIS A 32 0.12 3.12 -7.04
C HIS A 32 1.48 3.21 -6.34
N SER A 33 1.60 4.03 -5.29
CA SER A 33 2.85 4.16 -4.52
C SER A 33 3.30 2.83 -3.90
N VAL A 34 2.39 2.07 -3.29
CA VAL A 34 2.71 0.74 -2.73
C VAL A 34 3.12 -0.25 -3.83
N SER A 35 2.42 -0.26 -4.97
CA SER A 35 2.75 -1.11 -6.12
C SER A 35 4.14 -0.82 -6.68
N THR A 36 4.54 0.45 -6.73
CA THR A 36 5.88 0.88 -7.14
C THR A 36 6.93 0.37 -6.17
N ALA A 37 6.78 0.63 -4.86
CA ALA A 37 7.72 0.16 -3.84
C ALA A 37 7.90 -1.37 -3.84
N LEU A 38 6.79 -2.12 -3.96
CA LEU A 38 6.78 -3.57 -4.10
C LEU A 38 7.57 -4.03 -5.32
N ARG A 39 7.28 -3.46 -6.50
CA ARG A 39 7.89 -3.89 -7.76
C ARG A 39 9.38 -3.60 -7.79
N GLU A 40 9.79 -2.42 -7.35
CA GLU A 40 11.21 -2.06 -7.28
C GLU A 40 11.96 -2.99 -6.31
N THR A 41 11.35 -3.33 -5.17
CA THR A 41 11.93 -4.29 -4.23
C THR A 41 12.06 -5.69 -4.83
N GLN A 42 11.05 -6.16 -5.57
CA GLN A 42 11.10 -7.44 -6.28
C GLN A 42 12.20 -7.47 -7.35
N LEU A 43 12.36 -6.38 -8.10
CA LEU A 43 13.42 -6.24 -9.09
C LEU A 43 14.80 -6.26 -8.44
N TYR A 44 14.95 -5.61 -7.28
CA TYR A 44 16.17 -5.64 -6.50
C TYR A 44 16.51 -7.06 -6.03
N TYR A 45 15.57 -7.78 -5.41
CA TYR A 45 15.78 -9.16 -4.98
C TYR A 45 16.05 -10.12 -6.14
N ARG A 46 15.38 -9.94 -7.29
CA ARG A 46 15.68 -10.69 -8.52
C ARG A 46 17.13 -10.50 -8.95
N ASP A 47 17.62 -9.27 -8.91
CA ASP A 47 18.97 -8.92 -9.34
C ASP A 47 20.03 -9.48 -8.39
N LEU A 48 19.80 -9.40 -7.07
CA LEU A 48 20.63 -10.10 -6.07
C LEU A 48 20.66 -11.62 -6.32
N GLY A 49 19.50 -12.23 -6.58
CA GLY A 49 19.40 -13.66 -6.90
C GLY A 49 20.12 -14.07 -8.19
N LYS A 50 20.45 -13.11 -9.08
CA LYS A 50 21.28 -13.31 -10.27
C LYS A 50 22.78 -13.09 -10.03
N GLY A 51 23.18 -12.87 -8.77
CA GLY A 51 24.56 -12.63 -8.39
C GLY A 51 25.03 -11.19 -8.57
N LYS A 52 24.12 -10.22 -8.78
CA LYS A 52 24.51 -8.81 -8.66
C LYS A 52 24.81 -8.50 -7.19
N GLU A 53 25.82 -7.67 -6.98
CA GLU A 53 26.16 -7.20 -5.64
C GLU A 53 25.09 -6.25 -5.09
N ARG A 54 25.08 -6.14 -3.76
CA ARG A 54 24.25 -5.20 -3.02
C ARG A 54 24.54 -3.77 -3.49
N ASN A 55 23.49 -2.98 -3.71
CA ASN A 55 23.61 -1.61 -4.19
C ASN A 55 22.92 -0.64 -3.23
N MET A 56 23.71 0.14 -2.51
CA MET A 56 23.25 1.08 -1.49
C MET A 56 22.38 2.21 -2.06
N ASP A 57 22.63 2.66 -3.30
CA ASP A 57 21.82 3.70 -3.93
C ASP A 57 20.41 3.19 -4.24
N ILE A 58 20.30 1.93 -4.68
CA ILE A 58 19.00 1.29 -4.89
C ILE A 58 18.28 1.12 -3.55
N GLU A 59 18.95 0.64 -2.50
CA GLU A 59 18.35 0.49 -1.18
C GLU A 59 17.85 1.83 -0.60
N ALA A 60 18.64 2.89 -0.71
CA ALA A 60 18.21 4.24 -0.33
C ALA A 60 16.99 4.71 -1.15
N GLN A 61 16.90 4.32 -2.42
CA GLN A 61 15.74 4.62 -3.25
C GLN A 61 14.51 3.79 -2.85
N LEU A 62 14.69 2.53 -2.45
CA LEU A 62 13.61 1.71 -1.89
C LEU A 62 13.07 2.34 -0.60
N ALA A 63 13.93 2.79 0.31
CA ALA A 63 13.52 3.48 1.52
C ALA A 63 12.59 4.68 1.21
N LYS A 64 12.96 5.50 0.21
CA LYS A 64 12.13 6.64 -0.24
C LYS A 64 10.78 6.20 -0.80
N TYR A 65 10.74 5.14 -1.61
CA TYR A 65 9.47 4.64 -2.15
C TYR A 65 8.54 4.10 -1.06
N TRP A 66 9.09 3.37 -0.09
CA TRP A 66 8.32 2.82 1.02
C TRP A 66 7.77 3.93 1.94
N SER A 67 8.58 4.94 2.27
CA SER A 67 8.10 6.09 3.08
C SER A 67 7.05 6.92 2.31
N ALA A 68 7.26 7.15 1.02
CA ALA A 68 6.28 7.85 0.18
C ALA A 68 4.94 7.09 0.07
N ALA A 69 4.97 5.75 0.11
CA ALA A 69 3.77 4.93 0.09
C ALA A 69 2.99 4.98 1.41
N ALA A 70 3.65 5.12 2.56
CA ALA A 70 2.99 5.18 3.87
C ALA A 70 2.09 6.41 4.03
N ILE A 71 2.51 7.57 3.50
CA ILE A 71 1.83 8.86 3.64
C ILE A 71 0.37 8.86 3.20
N PRO A 72 0.02 8.49 1.94
CA PRO A 72 -1.37 8.46 1.50
C PRO A 72 -2.13 7.26 2.07
N LEU A 73 -1.43 6.17 2.39
CA LEU A 73 -2.03 4.93 2.84
C LEU A 73 -2.63 5.03 4.25
N ARG A 74 -2.11 5.92 5.11
CA ARG A 74 -2.64 6.17 6.46
C ARG A 74 -4.13 6.53 6.50
N HIS A 75 -4.67 7.08 5.40
CA HIS A 75 -6.08 7.45 5.30
C HIS A 75 -6.98 6.30 4.85
N ILE A 76 -6.40 5.15 4.50
CA ILE A 76 -7.06 4.01 3.89
C ILE A 76 -6.89 2.76 4.75
N ASP A 77 -5.65 2.47 5.15
CA ASP A 77 -5.27 1.30 5.94
C ASP A 77 -4.03 1.67 6.79
N GLU A 78 -4.25 1.97 8.07
CA GLU A 78 -3.21 2.44 8.99
C GLU A 78 -2.17 1.36 9.32
N GLU A 79 -2.60 0.10 9.42
CA GLU A 79 -1.70 -1.03 9.69
C GLU A 79 -0.74 -1.24 8.51
N LEU A 80 -1.27 -1.24 7.29
CA LEU A 80 -0.44 -1.35 6.09
C LEU A 80 0.46 -0.12 5.89
N ALA A 81 0.00 1.07 6.29
CA ALA A 81 0.81 2.29 6.27
C ALA A 81 2.01 2.17 7.22
N MET A 82 1.79 1.68 8.45
CA MET A 82 2.87 1.42 9.41
C MET A 82 3.84 0.35 8.92
N ALA A 83 3.34 -0.71 8.28
CA ALA A 83 4.21 -1.71 7.67
C ALA A 83 5.07 -1.13 6.55
N CYS A 84 4.53 -0.20 5.73
CA CYS A 84 5.31 0.53 4.72
C CYS A 84 6.37 1.43 5.36
N GLU A 85 6.05 2.12 6.45
CA GLU A 85 7.01 2.98 7.16
C GLU A 85 8.15 2.16 7.76
N HIS A 86 7.85 1.08 8.47
CA HIS A 86 8.89 0.19 8.99
C HIS A 86 9.70 -0.49 7.88
N LYS A 87 9.08 -0.77 6.72
CA LYS A 87 9.83 -1.25 5.55
C LYS A 87 10.77 -0.18 5.00
N ALA A 88 10.41 1.10 5.07
CA ALA A 88 11.30 2.20 4.72
C ALA A 88 12.50 2.25 5.67
N GLU A 89 12.27 2.16 6.98
CA GLU A 89 13.32 2.12 8.00
C GLU A 89 14.25 0.91 7.83
N TYR A 90 13.69 -0.26 7.49
CA TYR A 90 14.46 -1.45 7.14
C TYR A 90 15.47 -1.16 6.03
N TRP A 91 15.05 -0.48 4.96
CA TRP A 91 15.95 -0.16 3.84
C TRP A 91 17.00 0.90 4.15
N VAL A 92 16.85 1.67 5.23
CA VAL A 92 17.88 2.60 5.70
C VAL A 92 19.06 1.84 6.32
N ASN A 93 18.78 0.77 7.09
CA ASN A 93 19.81 -0.02 7.75
C ASN A 93 19.35 -1.47 8.01
N PRO A 94 19.36 -2.34 6.99
CA PRO A 94 18.85 -3.71 7.10
C PRO A 94 19.52 -4.54 8.20
N GLU A 95 20.78 -4.27 8.50
CA GLU A 95 21.61 -5.00 9.46
C GLU A 95 21.14 -4.87 10.91
N GLN A 96 20.37 -3.84 11.23
CA GLN A 96 19.88 -3.60 12.58
C GLN A 96 18.59 -4.35 12.91
N TRP A 97 18.00 -5.02 11.93
CA TRP A 97 16.70 -5.68 12.09
C TRP A 97 16.88 -7.17 12.31
N SER A 98 16.30 -7.68 13.41
CA SER A 98 16.20 -9.11 13.62
C SER A 98 15.07 -9.73 12.79
N ASP A 99 15.19 -11.02 12.47
CA ASP A 99 14.14 -11.77 11.78
C ASP A 99 12.84 -11.79 12.59
N GLU A 100 12.94 -11.85 13.93
CA GLU A 100 11.80 -11.79 14.85
C GLU A 100 11.06 -10.45 14.75
N GLU A 101 11.79 -9.33 14.65
CA GLU A 101 11.20 -8.00 14.46
C GLU A 101 10.53 -7.87 13.10
N ILE A 102 11.19 -8.37 12.05
CA ILE A 102 10.66 -8.37 10.68
C ILE A 102 9.32 -9.13 10.61
N VAL A 103 9.25 -10.30 11.26
CA VAL A 103 8.02 -11.10 11.35
C VAL A 103 6.96 -10.38 12.17
N ARG A 104 7.31 -9.91 13.36
CA ARG A 104 6.37 -9.29 14.30
C ARG A 104 5.71 -8.04 13.72
N LEU A 105 6.46 -7.25 12.98
CA LEU A 105 6.00 -6.00 12.37
C LEU A 105 5.35 -6.21 10.99
N GLY A 106 5.30 -7.45 10.49
CA GLY A 106 4.64 -7.78 9.22
C GLY A 106 5.32 -7.15 7.99
N ILE A 107 6.61 -6.83 8.08
CA ILE A 107 7.34 -6.13 7.00
C ILE A 107 8.02 -7.09 6.03
N LYS A 108 7.73 -8.40 6.07
CA LYS A 108 8.15 -9.29 4.98
C LYS A 108 7.49 -8.84 3.67
N LEU A 109 8.23 -8.95 2.57
CA LEU A 109 7.72 -8.48 1.29
C LEU A 109 6.43 -9.22 0.89
N GLU A 110 6.34 -10.51 1.25
CA GLU A 110 5.19 -11.37 1.01
C GLU A 110 3.96 -10.92 1.80
N ASP A 111 4.15 -10.52 3.06
CA ASP A 111 3.08 -10.07 3.95
C ASP A 111 2.49 -8.74 3.46
N VAL A 112 3.35 -7.76 3.18
CA VAL A 112 2.95 -6.47 2.61
C VAL A 112 2.30 -6.65 1.23
N SER A 113 2.84 -7.53 0.39
CA SER A 113 2.26 -7.86 -0.93
C SER A 113 0.87 -8.49 -0.82
N LYS A 114 0.64 -9.31 0.21
CA LYS A 114 -0.67 -9.90 0.47
C LYS A 114 -1.67 -8.85 0.93
N ALA A 115 -1.30 -8.03 1.92
CA ALA A 115 -2.15 -6.94 2.41
C ALA A 115 -2.51 -5.94 1.29
N TYR A 116 -1.52 -5.55 0.47
CA TYR A 116 -1.75 -4.75 -0.73
C TYR A 116 -2.77 -5.39 -1.68
N ARG A 117 -2.63 -6.68 -1.99
CA ARG A 117 -3.56 -7.39 -2.89
C ARG A 117 -4.97 -7.46 -2.32
N ASP A 118 -5.10 -7.68 -1.02
CA ASP A 118 -6.41 -7.71 -0.35
C ASP A 118 -7.10 -6.34 -0.41
N LEU A 119 -6.34 -5.26 -0.27
CA LEU A 119 -6.83 -3.88 -0.35
C LEU A 119 -7.15 -3.42 -1.79
N ALA A 120 -6.30 -3.79 -2.74
CA ALA A 120 -6.43 -3.43 -4.16
C ALA A 120 -7.50 -4.26 -4.89
N MET A 121 -7.60 -5.55 -4.57
CA MET A 121 -8.44 -6.53 -5.27
C MET A 121 -9.38 -7.30 -4.32
N PRO A 122 -10.28 -6.59 -3.60
CA PRO A 122 -11.08 -7.18 -2.51
C PRO A 122 -12.06 -8.27 -2.96
N LYS A 123 -12.48 -8.28 -4.23
CA LYS A 123 -13.36 -9.33 -4.77
C LYS A 123 -12.64 -10.66 -4.98
N PHE A 124 -11.37 -10.60 -5.39
CA PHE A 124 -10.55 -11.79 -5.65
C PHE A 124 -9.98 -12.39 -4.36
N SER A 125 -9.60 -11.56 -3.39
CA SER A 125 -9.11 -12.02 -2.09
C SER A 125 -10.16 -12.85 -1.35
N LYS A 126 -11.41 -12.38 -1.28
CA LYS A 126 -12.53 -13.12 -0.67
C LYS A 126 -12.79 -14.47 -1.34
N ALA A 127 -12.82 -14.54 -2.67
CA ALA A 127 -13.00 -15.79 -3.40
C ALA A 127 -11.88 -16.82 -3.11
N SER A 128 -10.63 -16.36 -3.01
CA SER A 128 -9.48 -17.23 -2.72
C SER A 128 -9.44 -17.76 -1.27
N ARG A 129 -10.18 -17.11 -0.35
CA ARG A 129 -10.27 -17.51 1.06
C ARG A 129 -11.35 -18.56 1.27
N VAL A 130 -12.47 -18.45 0.55
CA VAL A 130 -13.55 -19.45 0.52
C VAL A 130 -13.13 -20.75 -0.15
N ALA A 131 -12.26 -20.70 -1.17
CA ALA A 131 -11.79 -21.90 -1.86
C ALA A 131 -10.74 -22.72 -1.07
N ARG A 132 -10.24 -22.21 0.07
CA ARG A 132 -9.20 -22.84 0.91
C ARG A 132 -9.72 -23.38 2.25
N THR A 133 -11.01 -23.22 2.52
CA THR A 133 -11.74 -23.77 3.69
C THR A 133 -12.60 -24.93 3.25
#